data_AF-A0A2V6PH28-F1
#
_entry.id   AF-A0A2V6PH28-F1
#
_cell.length_a   1.000
_cell.length_b   1.000
_cell.length_c   1.000
_cell.angle_alpha   90.00
_cell.angle_beta   90.00
_cell.angle_gamma   90.00
#
_symmetry.space_group_name_H-M   'P 1'
#
loop_
_entity.id
_entity.type
_entity.pdbx_description
1 polymer ?
#
loop_
_entity_poly.entity_id
_entity_poly.type
_entity_poly.pdbx_seq_one_letter_code
_entity_poly.pdbx_strand_id
1 'polypeptide(L)'
;MPVTPDYNKVRRDPRWRITPMGWCTRYGDVSELVERRDDALLLMNGGDELTLKFPADALPPKPPGCVRGFFLYSSGWDKDSDFHCEKGWLVDPIPWHGMDDQLYGRQQRPVIDGDGWMKKYNTRWVGPLTLKRTE
;
A
#
# COMPACT_ATOMS: atom_id res chain seq x y z
N MET A 1 3.15 19.81 -11.01
CA MET A 1 1.96 18.99 -10.67
C MET A 1 1.33 19.58 -9.42
N PRO A 2 0.00 19.72 -9.31
CA PRO A 2 -0.61 20.09 -8.03
C PRO A 2 -0.26 19.02 -7.00
N VAL A 3 0.20 19.45 -5.83
CA VAL A 3 0.63 18.55 -4.73
C VAL A 3 -0.54 17.98 -3.94
N THR A 4 -1.76 18.51 -4.14
CA THR A 4 -2.98 18.08 -3.45
C THR A 4 -3.91 17.38 -4.43
N PRO A 5 -4.31 16.11 -4.17
CA PRO A 5 -5.33 15.42 -4.96
C PRO A 5 -6.68 16.16 -4.98
N ASP A 6 -7.33 16.25 -6.15
CA ASP A 6 -8.72 16.72 -6.28
C ASP A 6 -9.65 15.51 -6.23
N TYR A 7 -10.22 15.24 -5.06
CA TYR A 7 -11.11 14.11 -4.81
C TYR A 7 -12.40 14.12 -5.65
N ASN A 8 -12.75 15.26 -6.26
CA ASN A 8 -13.89 15.33 -7.19
C ASN A 8 -13.50 14.89 -8.62
N LYS A 9 -12.22 14.66 -8.88
CA LYS A 9 -11.68 14.29 -10.21
C LYS A 9 -10.90 12.98 -10.16
N VAL A 10 -11.55 11.94 -9.64
CA VAL A 10 -10.99 10.57 -9.61
C VAL A 10 -11.31 9.81 -10.90
N ARG A 11 -10.39 8.93 -11.30
CA ARG A 11 -10.57 8.01 -12.45
C ARG A 11 -10.03 6.64 -12.09
N ARG A 12 -10.67 5.59 -12.63
CA ARG A 12 -10.21 4.21 -12.46
C ARG A 12 -9.15 3.80 -13.47
N ASP A 13 -9.09 4.47 -14.62
CA ASP A 13 -8.09 4.22 -15.64
C ASP A 13 -6.84 5.06 -15.36
N PRO A 14 -5.71 4.41 -15.03
CA PRO A 14 -4.46 5.12 -14.79
C PRO A 14 -3.91 5.70 -16.09
N ARG A 15 -3.19 6.82 -15.96
CA ARG A 15 -2.54 7.50 -17.09
C ARG A 15 -1.11 7.02 -17.35
N TRP A 16 -0.55 6.23 -16.45
CA TRP A 16 0.75 5.58 -16.62
C TRP A 16 0.57 4.22 -17.29
N ARG A 17 1.62 3.77 -18.01
CA ARG A 17 1.58 2.54 -18.79
C ARG A 17 1.80 1.28 -17.95
N ILE A 18 2.64 1.41 -16.92
CA ILE A 18 3.13 0.28 -16.13
C ILE A 18 2.83 0.50 -14.66
N THR A 19 2.51 -0.60 -13.99
CA THR A 19 2.49 -0.76 -12.54
C THR A 19 2.96 -2.17 -12.23
N PRO A 20 3.40 -2.48 -11.00
CA PRO A 20 3.70 -3.84 -10.61
C PRO A 20 2.47 -4.71 -10.82
N MET A 21 2.60 -5.78 -11.60
CA MET A 21 1.51 -6.70 -11.87
C MET A 21 1.39 -7.73 -10.76
N GLY A 22 0.16 -8.13 -10.42
CA GLY A 22 -0.06 -9.13 -9.38
C GLY A 22 -1.39 -8.94 -8.66
N TRP A 23 -1.57 -9.74 -7.61
CA TRP A 23 -2.72 -9.65 -6.73
C TRP A 23 -2.48 -8.58 -5.66
N CYS A 24 -3.27 -7.53 -5.71
CA CYS A 24 -3.27 -6.45 -4.73
C CYS A 24 -4.46 -6.57 -3.79
N THR A 25 -4.40 -5.84 -2.69
CA THR A 25 -5.53 -5.75 -1.76
C THR A 25 -6.73 -5.12 -2.47
N ARG A 26 -7.92 -5.70 -2.26
CA ARG A 26 -9.18 -5.13 -2.76
C ARG A 26 -9.48 -3.79 -2.09
N TYR A 27 -10.24 -2.93 -2.77
CA TYR A 27 -10.78 -1.73 -2.13
C TYR A 27 -11.78 -2.07 -1.03
N GLY A 28 -11.85 -1.22 -0.02
CA GLY A 28 -12.78 -1.35 1.09
C GLY A 28 -12.07 -1.20 2.43
N ASP A 29 -12.71 -1.71 3.48
CA ASP A 29 -12.11 -1.74 4.81
C ASP A 29 -10.92 -2.70 4.87
N VAL A 30 -9.82 -2.17 5.40
CA VAL A 30 -8.52 -2.82 5.54
C VAL A 30 -7.95 -2.63 6.94
N SER A 31 -8.79 -2.25 7.92
CA SER A 31 -8.37 -1.96 9.30
C SER A 31 -7.52 -3.09 9.89
N GLU A 32 -7.94 -4.35 9.69
CA GLU A 32 -7.18 -5.54 10.14
C GLU A 32 -5.75 -5.62 9.59
N LEU A 33 -5.46 -5.03 8.42
CA LEU A 33 -4.12 -5.06 7.79
C LEU A 33 -3.21 -3.91 8.27
N VAL A 34 -3.76 -2.87 8.90
CA VAL A 34 -3.02 -1.64 9.24
C VAL A 34 -3.03 -1.34 10.74
N GLU A 35 -3.80 -2.08 11.53
CA GLU A 35 -3.88 -1.96 12.99
C GLU A 35 -2.59 -2.36 13.71
N ARG A 36 -1.82 -3.28 13.13
CA ARG A 36 -0.66 -3.91 13.78
C ARG A 36 0.51 -4.03 12.81
N ARG A 37 1.71 -4.12 13.38
CA ARG A 37 2.96 -4.41 12.66
C ARG A 37 3.27 -5.90 12.82
N ASP A 38 2.61 -6.74 12.04
CA ASP A 38 2.62 -8.20 12.17
C ASP A 38 2.78 -8.94 10.82
N ASP A 39 3.47 -8.29 9.87
CA ASP A 39 3.72 -8.82 8.50
C ASP A 39 2.46 -9.08 7.65
N ALA A 40 1.27 -8.74 8.16
CA ALA A 40 0.12 -8.47 7.32
C ALA A 40 0.30 -7.10 6.62
N LEU A 41 0.15 -7.07 5.30
CA LEU A 41 0.41 -5.87 4.51
C LEU A 41 -0.80 -5.46 3.68
N LEU A 42 -1.12 -4.17 3.72
CA LEU A 42 -1.95 -3.55 2.71
C LEU A 42 -1.15 -3.41 1.41
N LEU A 43 -1.50 -4.19 0.39
CA LEU A 43 -0.85 -4.11 -0.92
C LEU A 43 -1.57 -3.06 -1.79
N MET A 44 -1.10 -1.81 -1.68
CA MET A 44 -1.49 -0.71 -2.56
C MET A 44 -0.68 -0.73 -3.85
N ASN A 45 -1.30 -0.32 -4.94
CA ASN A 45 -0.67 -0.16 -6.24
C ASN A 45 -0.77 1.31 -6.70
N GLY A 46 -0.11 1.65 -7.80
CA GLY A 46 -0.10 3.01 -8.33
C GLY A 46 -1.51 3.59 -8.47
N GLY A 47 -1.72 4.77 -7.88
CA GLY A 47 -3.00 5.49 -7.90
C GLY A 47 -4.02 5.05 -6.84
N ASP A 48 -3.72 4.02 -6.04
CA ASP A 48 -4.54 3.68 -4.88
C ASP A 48 -4.32 4.68 -3.74
N GLU A 49 -5.28 4.72 -2.81
CA GLU A 49 -5.23 5.58 -1.63
C GLU A 49 -5.71 4.82 -0.39
N LEU A 50 -5.07 5.11 0.76
CA LEU A 50 -5.50 4.70 2.08
C LEU A 50 -5.94 5.93 2.87
N THR A 51 -7.21 5.98 3.28
CA THR A 51 -7.71 7.01 4.19
C THR A 51 -7.70 6.50 5.63
N LEU A 52 -6.95 7.19 6.50
CA LEU A 52 -6.95 6.92 7.94
C LEU A 52 -7.88 7.89 8.66
N LYS A 53 -8.76 7.36 9.52
CA LYS A 53 -9.66 8.15 10.36
C LYS A 53 -9.42 7.77 11.81
N PHE A 54 -9.34 8.77 12.68
CA PHE A 54 -9.24 8.57 14.12
C PHE A 54 -10.26 9.45 14.84
N PRO A 55 -10.86 8.96 15.94
CA PRO A 55 -11.82 9.73 16.73
C PRO A 55 -11.11 10.87 17.45
N ALA A 56 -11.32 12.11 16.99
CA ALA A 56 -10.69 13.28 17.59
C ALA A 56 -11.22 13.58 19.00
N ASP A 57 -12.45 13.15 19.29
CA ASP A 57 -13.14 13.24 20.58
C ASP A 57 -12.61 12.23 21.61
N ALA A 58 -11.95 11.15 21.17
CA ALA A 58 -11.25 10.23 22.06
C ALA A 58 -9.92 10.80 22.60
N LEU A 59 -9.47 11.97 22.11
CA LEU A 59 -8.24 12.60 22.56
C LEU A 59 -8.51 13.53 23.77
N PRO A 60 -7.60 13.58 24.76
CA PRO A 60 -7.72 14.52 25.88
C PRO A 60 -7.86 15.98 25.40
N PRO A 61 -8.53 16.87 26.16
CA PRO A 61 -8.64 18.28 25.82
C PRO A 61 -7.27 18.93 25.58
N LYS A 62 -7.19 19.79 24.56
CA LYS A 62 -5.96 20.51 24.24
C LYS A 62 -5.72 21.62 25.27
N PRO A 63 -4.53 21.72 25.89
CA PRO A 63 -4.24 22.82 26.80
C PRO A 63 -4.38 24.20 26.12
N PRO A 64 -4.67 25.27 26.90
CA PRO A 64 -4.68 26.65 26.41
C PRO A 64 -3.33 27.02 25.78
N GLY A 65 -3.35 27.78 24.69
CA GLY A 65 -2.13 28.23 24.00
C GLY A 65 -1.41 27.16 23.17
N CYS A 66 -1.77 25.87 23.28
CA CYS A 66 -1.12 24.80 22.49
C CYS A 66 -1.74 24.59 21.10
N VAL A 67 -1.01 23.94 20.19
CA VAL A 67 -1.50 23.46 18.88
C VAL A 67 -1.32 21.94 18.83
N ARG A 68 -2.29 21.21 18.25
CA ARG A 68 -2.14 19.76 18.01
C ARG A 68 -1.33 19.55 16.73
N GLY A 69 -0.22 18.83 16.84
CA GLY A 69 0.49 18.26 15.70
C GLY A 69 0.08 16.81 15.49
N PHE A 70 0.21 16.33 14.25
CA PHE A 70 0.00 14.93 13.89
C PHE A 70 1.27 14.41 13.22
N PHE A 71 1.63 13.17 13.53
CA PHE A 71 2.73 12.45 12.88
C PHE A 71 2.17 11.14 12.36
N LEU A 72 2.43 10.85 11.08
CA LEU A 72 2.14 9.55 10.49
C LEU A 72 3.37 8.67 10.64
N TYR A 73 3.22 7.59 11.39
CA TYR A 73 4.18 6.49 11.42
C TYR A 73 3.67 5.35 10.54
N SER A 74 4.44 4.97 9.54
CA SER A 74 4.16 3.82 8.69
C SER A 74 5.28 2.80 8.78
N SER A 75 4.94 1.52 8.87
CA SER A 75 5.86 0.40 8.76
C SER A 75 5.50 -0.39 7.51
N GLY A 76 6.38 -0.39 6.51
CA GLY A 76 6.12 -1.05 5.24
C GLY A 76 7.27 -0.88 4.26
N TRP A 77 7.01 -1.28 3.02
CA TRP A 77 7.95 -1.19 1.91
C TRP A 77 7.31 -0.40 0.79
N ASP A 78 8.14 0.41 0.14
CA ASP A 78 7.81 1.01 -1.14
C ASP A 78 8.56 0.26 -2.23
N LYS A 79 7.90 0.06 -3.37
CA LYS A 79 8.51 -0.61 -4.53
C LYS A 79 8.37 0.29 -5.74
N ASP A 80 9.51 0.80 -6.17
CA ASP A 80 9.62 1.50 -7.44
C ASP A 80 9.34 0.54 -8.61
N SER A 81 8.66 1.08 -9.62
CA SER A 81 8.26 0.35 -10.82
C SER A 81 9.10 0.72 -12.04
N ASP A 82 10.32 1.22 -11.82
CA ASP A 82 11.25 1.51 -12.89
C ASP A 82 12.09 0.27 -13.28
N PHE A 83 12.86 0.43 -14.35
CA PHE A 83 13.61 -0.66 -14.99
C PHE A 83 14.90 -1.04 -14.25
N HIS A 84 15.33 -0.26 -13.27
CA HIS A 84 16.47 -0.55 -12.40
C HIS A 84 16.08 -1.31 -11.13
N CYS A 85 14.78 -1.42 -10.83
CA CYS A 85 14.29 -2.15 -9.66
C CYS A 85 14.15 -3.64 -9.95
N GLU A 86 14.82 -4.47 -9.15
CA GLU A 86 14.68 -5.93 -9.23
C GLU A 86 13.21 -6.32 -9.00
N LYS A 87 12.61 -6.93 -10.03
CA LYS A 87 11.19 -7.32 -10.04
C LYS A 87 10.24 -6.14 -9.79
N GLY A 88 10.61 -4.91 -10.17
CA GLY A 88 9.74 -3.72 -10.10
C GLY A 88 8.44 -3.86 -10.90
N TRP A 89 8.38 -4.82 -11.83
CA TRP A 89 7.19 -5.14 -12.62
C TRP A 89 6.25 -6.17 -11.94
N LEU A 90 6.60 -6.71 -10.77
CA LEU A 90 5.79 -7.68 -10.03
C LEU A 90 5.44 -7.13 -8.65
N VAL A 91 4.21 -7.40 -8.18
CA VAL A 91 3.84 -7.22 -6.77
C VAL A 91 4.70 -8.13 -5.89
N ASP A 92 4.81 -9.40 -6.28
CA ASP A 92 5.65 -10.39 -5.62
C ASP A 92 7.17 -10.17 -5.86
N PRO A 93 8.02 -10.67 -4.95
CA PRO A 93 7.67 -11.31 -3.68
C PRO A 93 7.23 -10.30 -2.61
N ILE A 94 6.29 -10.72 -1.76
CA ILE A 94 5.85 -9.93 -0.60
C ILE A 94 6.98 -9.86 0.43
N PRO A 95 7.39 -8.66 0.90
CA PRO A 95 8.43 -8.52 1.92
C PRO A 95 7.90 -8.87 3.31
N TRP A 96 8.81 -9.01 4.28
CA TRP A 96 8.50 -9.23 5.69
C TRP A 96 9.59 -8.63 6.58
N HIS A 97 9.28 -8.39 7.85
CA HIS A 97 10.25 -7.88 8.80
C HIS A 97 11.36 -8.91 9.06
N GLY A 98 12.61 -8.48 8.95
CA GLY A 98 13.78 -9.36 9.08
C GLY A 98 14.21 -10.04 7.77
N MET A 99 13.58 -9.71 6.64
CA MET A 99 14.11 -10.00 5.31
C MET A 99 15.46 -9.31 5.10
N ASP A 100 16.39 -9.99 4.43
CA ASP A 100 17.63 -9.38 3.94
C ASP A 100 17.33 -8.65 2.63
N ASP A 101 17.50 -7.33 2.64
CA ASP A 101 17.20 -6.48 1.49
C ASP A 101 18.14 -6.74 0.30
N GLN A 102 19.37 -7.20 0.55
CA GLN A 102 20.33 -7.57 -0.49
C GLN A 102 19.98 -8.90 -1.18
N LEU A 103 19.08 -9.68 -0.58
CA LEU A 103 18.62 -10.98 -1.10
C LEU A 103 17.16 -10.94 -1.56
N TYR A 104 16.60 -9.75 -1.79
CA TYR A 104 15.23 -9.61 -2.26
C TYR A 104 14.95 -10.47 -3.51
N GLY A 105 13.89 -11.29 -3.48
CA GLY A 105 13.57 -12.19 -4.57
C GLY A 105 14.43 -13.43 -4.72
N ARG A 106 15.44 -13.62 -3.86
CA ARG A 106 16.28 -14.82 -3.76
C ARG A 106 16.09 -15.52 -2.42
N GLN A 107 15.86 -14.75 -1.35
CA GLN A 107 15.45 -15.27 -0.06
C GLN A 107 13.98 -15.70 -0.11
N GLN A 108 13.72 -16.95 0.25
CA GLN A 108 12.35 -17.45 0.36
C GLN A 108 11.68 -16.82 1.58
N ARG A 109 10.51 -16.21 1.38
CA ARG A 109 9.68 -15.75 2.50
C ARG A 109 9.31 -16.95 3.37
N PRO A 110 9.56 -16.90 4.70
CA PRO A 110 9.17 -17.97 5.60
C PRO A 110 7.65 -18.12 5.64
N VAL A 111 7.20 -19.29 6.07
CA VAL A 111 5.79 -19.47 6.45
C VAL A 111 5.58 -18.67 7.73
N ILE A 112 4.72 -17.65 7.67
CA ILE A 112 4.37 -16.81 8.83
C ILE A 112 2.96 -17.20 9.28
N ASP A 113 2.82 -17.54 10.56
CA ASP A 113 1.52 -17.80 11.15
C ASP A 113 0.62 -16.56 11.01
N GLY A 114 -0.61 -16.75 10.52
CA GLY A 114 -1.55 -15.64 10.28
C GLY A 114 -1.60 -15.14 8.83
N ASP A 115 -0.82 -15.70 7.91
CA ASP A 115 -0.81 -15.35 6.47
C ASP A 115 -2.12 -15.58 5.68
N GLY A 116 -3.18 -16.03 6.35
CA GLY A 116 -4.52 -16.14 5.77
C GLY A 116 -5.05 -14.81 5.22
N TRP A 117 -4.50 -13.68 5.68
CA TRP A 117 -4.82 -12.34 5.17
C TRP A 117 -4.58 -12.21 3.67
N MET A 118 -3.55 -12.83 3.09
CA MET A 118 -3.27 -12.73 1.64
C MET A 118 -4.45 -13.27 0.84
N LYS A 119 -4.97 -14.44 1.22
CA LYS A 119 -6.15 -15.04 0.58
C LYS A 119 -7.42 -14.23 0.83
N LYS A 120 -7.57 -13.67 2.03
CA LYS A 120 -8.74 -12.86 2.41
C LYS A 120 -8.78 -11.53 1.65
N TYR A 121 -7.65 -10.86 1.49
CA TYR A 121 -7.58 -9.45 1.04
C TYR A 121 -7.04 -9.26 -0.38
N ASN A 122 -6.05 -10.05 -0.83
CA ASN A 122 -5.39 -9.85 -2.12
C ASN A 122 -6.18 -10.49 -3.26
N THR A 123 -7.33 -9.89 -3.57
CA THR A 123 -8.33 -10.41 -4.52
C THR A 123 -8.55 -9.49 -5.72
N ARG A 124 -7.75 -8.42 -5.85
CA ARG A 124 -7.78 -7.51 -7.00
C ARG A 124 -6.55 -7.75 -7.87
N TRP A 125 -6.75 -8.25 -9.08
CA TRP A 125 -5.68 -8.41 -10.06
C TRP A 125 -5.33 -7.07 -10.74
N VAL A 126 -4.04 -6.75 -10.81
CA VAL A 126 -3.49 -5.65 -11.60
C VAL A 126 -2.62 -6.24 -12.71
N GLY A 127 -2.93 -5.88 -13.95
CA GLY A 127 -2.20 -6.34 -15.13
C GLY A 127 -0.87 -5.59 -15.38
N PRO A 128 -0.04 -6.07 -16.32
CA PRO A 128 1.27 -5.48 -16.61
C PRO A 128 1.18 -4.16 -17.38
N LEU A 129 0.08 -3.96 -18.11
CA LEU A 129 -0.24 -2.74 -18.83
C LEU A 129 -1.55 -2.20 -18.27
N THR A 130 -1.50 -0.99 -17.76
CA THR A 130 -2.65 -0.37 -17.08
C THR A 130 -3.26 0.77 -17.86
N LEU A 131 -2.50 1.38 -18.77
CA LEU A 131 -3.05 2.35 -19.73
C LEU A 131 -3.91 1.62 -20.77
N LYS A 132 -5.22 1.87 -20.71
CA LYS A 132 -6.15 1.49 -21.78
C LYS A 132 -6.30 2.67 -22.73
N ARG A 133 -6.12 2.44 -24.05
CA ARG A 133 -6.58 3.42 -25.05
C ARG A 133 -8.09 3.33 -25.07
N THR A 134 -8.77 4.38 -24.63
CA THR A 134 -10.19 4.57 -24.95
C THR A 134 -10.29 4.82 -26.45
N GLU A 135 -11.06 3.98 -27.14
CA GLU A 135 -11.48 4.18 -28.54
C GLU A 135 -12.27 5.48 -28.70
#